data_AF-A0A3N7E723-F1
#
_entry.id   AF-A0A3N7E723-F1
#
_cell.length_a   1.000
_cell.length_b   1.000
_cell.length_c   1.000
_cell.angle_alpha   90.00
_cell.angle_beta   90.00
_cell.angle_gamma   90.00
#
_symmetry.space_group_name_H-M   'P 1'
#
loop_
_entity.id
_entity.type
_entity.pdbx_description
1 polymer ?
#
loop_
_entity_poly.entity_id
_entity_poly.type
_entity_poly.pdbx_seq_one_letter_code
_entity_poly.pdbx_strand_id
1 'polypeptide(L)'
;MKKTFLWLCLPLFFAACTKNVPVEIVETSTPVAVVDTGFTSDHTYNLNVVYFVPTDNPAKPEYERRLSEILLKLAKFYGDQMQANGYGFKTFGLLTKLNKTRIKIVTIPAKLTADKYTNANLTGIITEVEGYFTAHPGEKSGEHTLIISPDNKIDNPYVGYGKYCFWPDKGEDGVVLGGQGGLAHELGHGLNLPHNRQRESRINDPNYGTSLMGSGNGTYGKSPTFLTEADCAILNTNQIFQKQSPITYYGAVTAGIKRMYASYSATKGAIIASGRFTSNVAVTNVTYYLDPNYNNEGVGVNKDYNAVTWRSDVIGTDSFYVELPMTEMNNTYKANNPAELKVKLIHENGVVTNTTYDFNFLNNLPVINITPGPDKSAWRVINVSSEEATYEGLKVIDDNLSTFWFAKFSQPAAILPHYLIIDMNKQLQADGLTINQRQDVYRMVKNVEVLISTDNINWESTGNYVVPNVKTASKLAFDSTKTFRYFKVLVKSNYDTAEPNKSCIAELGIYKN
;
A
#
# COMPACT_ATOMS: atom_id res chain seq x y z
N MET A 1 48.06 -47.61 67.98
CA MET A 1 47.36 -47.81 69.27
C MET A 1 46.07 -47.01 69.24
N LYS A 2 44.94 -47.63 69.60
CA LYS A 2 43.57 -47.09 69.58
C LYS A 2 43.48 -45.69 70.22
N LYS A 3 42.61 -44.81 69.68
CA LYS A 3 41.31 -44.44 70.29
C LYS A 3 40.70 -43.19 69.63
N THR A 4 39.48 -43.38 69.12
CA THR A 4 38.29 -42.53 69.22
C THR A 4 38.48 -41.02 69.32
N PHE A 5 37.93 -40.27 68.36
CA PHE A 5 37.51 -38.88 68.60
C PHE A 5 36.09 -38.60 68.10
N LEU A 6 35.41 -37.89 68.98
CA LEU A 6 34.01 -37.56 69.10
C LEU A 6 33.60 -36.57 68.00
N TRP A 7 32.49 -36.85 67.32
CA TRP A 7 31.82 -35.88 66.45
C TRP A 7 31.10 -34.84 67.32
N LEU A 8 31.36 -33.56 67.09
CA LEU A 8 30.41 -32.50 67.42
C LEU A 8 30.42 -31.41 66.35
N CYS A 9 29.23 -31.14 65.86
CA CYS A 9 28.89 -30.33 64.69
C CYS A 9 29.23 -28.84 64.84
N LEU A 10 29.71 -28.25 63.75
CA LEU A 10 29.54 -26.83 63.45
C LEU A 10 29.22 -26.71 61.94
N PRO A 11 27.98 -26.35 61.55
CA PRO A 11 27.64 -26.22 60.14
C PRO A 11 28.20 -24.92 59.55
N LEU A 12 29.03 -25.09 58.51
CA LEU A 12 29.50 -24.04 57.62
C LEU A 12 28.31 -23.41 56.87
N PHE A 13 27.99 -22.17 57.23
CA PHE A 13 27.18 -21.28 56.40
C PHE A 13 27.99 -20.90 55.16
N PHE A 14 27.68 -21.53 54.03
CA PHE A 14 28.15 -21.04 52.73
C PHE A 14 27.31 -19.83 52.32
N ALA A 15 27.94 -18.66 52.29
CA ALA A 15 27.42 -17.50 51.58
C ALA A 15 27.60 -17.71 50.08
N ALA A 16 26.50 -17.77 49.34
CA ALA A 16 26.46 -17.67 47.88
C ALA A 16 25.54 -16.52 47.50
N CYS A 17 26.08 -15.60 46.68
CA CYS A 17 25.39 -14.41 46.19
C CYS A 17 24.06 -14.76 45.50
N THR A 18 22.99 -14.08 45.89
CA THR A 18 21.67 -14.13 45.26
C THR A 18 21.72 -13.49 43.88
N LYS A 19 21.70 -14.31 42.83
CA LYS A 19 21.27 -13.88 41.49
C LYS A 19 19.74 -13.88 41.48
N ASN A 20 19.14 -12.69 41.38
CA ASN A 20 17.72 -12.56 41.05
C ASN A 20 17.49 -13.15 39.65
N VAL A 21 16.88 -14.33 39.61
CA VAL A 21 16.25 -14.85 38.38
C VAL A 21 14.90 -14.16 38.28
N PRO A 22 14.61 -13.42 37.20
CA PRO A 22 13.25 -12.95 36.97
C PRO A 22 12.38 -14.19 36.77
N VAL A 23 11.40 -14.37 37.65
CA VAL A 23 10.31 -15.30 37.41
C VAL A 23 9.50 -14.70 36.27
N GLU A 24 9.63 -15.30 35.08
CA GLU A 24 8.68 -15.07 34.00
C GLU A 24 7.32 -15.53 34.51
N ILE A 25 6.47 -14.57 34.88
CA ILE A 25 5.05 -14.82 35.09
C ILE A 25 4.50 -15.10 33.69
N VAL A 26 4.39 -16.38 33.35
CA VAL A 26 3.52 -16.80 32.25
C VAL A 26 2.11 -16.42 32.70
N GLU A 27 1.61 -15.28 32.23
CA GLU A 27 0.17 -15.02 32.27
C GLU A 27 -0.50 -16.09 31.42
N THR A 28 -0.92 -17.18 32.06
CA THR A 28 -1.91 -18.07 31.49
C THR A 28 -3.18 -17.25 31.35
N SER A 29 -3.41 -16.71 30.16
CA SER A 29 -4.72 -16.19 29.79
C SER A 29 -5.70 -17.35 29.90
N THR A 30 -6.46 -17.36 31.00
CA THR A 30 -7.64 -18.21 31.11
C THR A 30 -8.45 -18.03 29.84
N PRO A 31 -8.85 -19.10 29.12
CA PRO A 31 -9.72 -18.96 27.96
C PRO A 31 -10.98 -18.25 28.43
N VAL A 32 -11.21 -17.04 27.92
CA VAL A 32 -12.48 -16.35 28.13
C VAL A 32 -13.55 -17.31 27.61
N ALA A 33 -14.45 -17.74 28.50
CA ALA A 33 -15.53 -18.63 28.13
C ALA A 33 -16.25 -18.04 26.93
N VAL A 34 -16.29 -18.80 25.82
CA VAL A 34 -17.02 -18.41 24.62
C VAL A 34 -18.48 -18.32 25.03
N VAL A 35 -18.98 -17.09 25.20
CA VAL A 35 -20.40 -16.87 25.41
C VAL A 35 -21.08 -17.35 24.14
N ASP A 36 -21.88 -18.42 24.24
CA ASP A 36 -22.71 -18.88 23.14
C ASP A 36 -23.76 -17.79 22.84
N THR A 37 -23.44 -16.93 21.88
CA THR A 37 -24.34 -15.86 21.43
C THR A 37 -25.47 -16.40 20.52
N GLY A 38 -25.45 -17.70 20.19
CA GLY A 38 -26.31 -18.32 19.19
C GLY A 38 -26.04 -17.83 17.76
N PHE A 39 -24.91 -17.15 17.52
CA PHE A 39 -24.45 -16.74 16.19
C PHE A 39 -23.16 -17.48 15.83
N THR A 40 -23.07 -17.93 14.58
CA THR A 40 -21.94 -18.71 14.04
C THR A 40 -21.53 -18.17 12.69
N SER A 41 -20.29 -18.44 12.30
CA SER A 41 -19.77 -18.16 10.96
C SER A 41 -18.90 -19.31 10.48
N ASP A 42 -18.82 -19.50 9.17
CA ASP A 42 -17.83 -20.37 8.53
C ASP A 42 -16.51 -19.64 8.22
N HIS A 43 -16.38 -18.39 8.68
CA HIS A 43 -15.15 -17.60 8.59
C HIS A 43 -14.47 -17.46 9.95
N THR A 44 -13.13 -17.54 9.93
CA THR A 44 -12.26 -17.28 11.09
C THR A 44 -12.41 -15.83 11.56
N TYR A 45 -12.44 -14.88 10.61
CA TYR A 45 -12.66 -13.47 10.89
C TYR A 45 -13.92 -12.97 10.21
N ASN A 46 -14.64 -12.06 10.85
CA ASN A 46 -15.93 -11.56 10.38
C ASN A 46 -15.96 -10.03 10.42
N LEU A 47 -16.85 -9.44 9.61
CA LEU A 47 -17.20 -8.03 9.74
C LEU A 47 -17.84 -7.80 11.11
N ASN A 48 -17.26 -6.93 11.92
CA ASN A 48 -17.90 -6.46 13.14
C ASN A 48 -19.02 -5.50 12.74
N VAL A 49 -20.27 -5.78 13.10
CA VAL A 49 -21.40 -4.88 12.83
C VAL A 49 -21.84 -4.27 14.14
N VAL A 50 -21.64 -2.96 14.27
CA VAL A 50 -21.93 -2.19 15.48
C VAL A 50 -23.12 -1.27 15.24
N TYR A 51 -24.08 -1.28 16.15
CA TYR A 51 -25.12 -0.25 16.23
C TYR A 51 -24.80 0.70 17.39
N PHE A 52 -24.29 1.88 17.06
CA PHE A 52 -23.80 2.88 18.01
C PHE A 52 -24.92 3.88 18.33
N VAL A 53 -25.32 3.97 19.61
CA VAL A 53 -26.54 4.67 20.04
C VAL A 53 -26.21 5.89 20.90
N PRO A 54 -26.26 7.12 20.34
CA PRO A 54 -26.15 8.36 21.11
C PRO A 54 -27.19 8.46 22.24
N THR A 55 -26.86 9.19 23.31
CA THR A 55 -27.70 9.26 24.52
C THR A 55 -29.08 9.88 24.28
N ASP A 56 -29.22 10.69 23.24
CA ASP A 56 -30.43 11.44 22.86
C ASP A 56 -31.04 11.00 21.52
N ASN A 57 -30.47 10.00 20.85
CA ASN A 57 -30.97 9.49 19.57
C ASN A 57 -31.09 7.97 19.61
N PRO A 58 -32.25 7.43 20.03
CA PRO A 58 -32.42 6.00 20.25
C PRO A 58 -32.35 5.21 18.94
N ALA A 59 -32.06 3.91 19.06
CA ALA A 59 -32.05 3.00 17.94
C ALA A 59 -33.40 2.99 17.20
N LYS A 60 -33.34 2.97 15.87
CA LYS A 60 -34.55 2.93 15.05
C LYS A 60 -35.23 1.57 15.21
N PRO A 61 -36.58 1.50 15.21
CA PRO A 61 -37.30 0.23 15.34
C PRO A 61 -36.83 -0.83 14.35
N GLU A 62 -36.84 -2.10 14.78
CA GLU A 62 -36.52 -3.27 13.96
C GLU A 62 -35.15 -3.22 13.26
N TYR A 63 -34.18 -2.45 13.77
CA TYR A 63 -32.86 -2.31 13.12
C TYR A 63 -32.16 -3.66 12.93
N GLU A 64 -32.31 -4.59 13.87
CA GLU A 64 -31.73 -5.93 13.77
C GLU A 64 -32.23 -6.68 12.54
N ARG A 65 -33.54 -6.65 12.26
CA ARG A 65 -34.13 -7.25 11.06
C ARG A 65 -33.65 -6.53 9.81
N ARG A 66 -33.83 -5.20 9.76
CA ARG A 66 -33.58 -4.37 8.57
C ARG A 66 -32.12 -4.47 8.13
N LEU A 67 -31.19 -4.31 9.06
CA LEU A 67 -29.75 -4.37 8.78
C LEU A 67 -29.29 -5.79 8.44
N SER A 68 -29.88 -6.82 9.06
CA SER A 68 -29.60 -8.20 8.66
C SER A 68 -29.97 -8.45 7.20
N GLU A 69 -31.18 -8.04 6.78
CA GLU A 69 -31.63 -8.22 5.39
C GLU A 69 -30.73 -7.48 4.38
N ILE A 70 -30.32 -6.25 4.72
CA ILE A 70 -29.42 -5.46 3.88
C ILE A 70 -28.05 -6.12 3.76
N LEU A 71 -27.43 -6.49 4.88
CA LEU A 71 -26.06 -7.02 4.89
C LEU A 71 -25.97 -8.44 4.33
N LEU A 72 -27.00 -9.26 4.49
CA LEU A 72 -27.07 -10.57 3.82
C LEU A 72 -27.19 -10.43 2.29
N LYS A 73 -27.95 -9.44 1.81
CA LYS A 73 -28.02 -9.13 0.37
C LYS A 73 -26.69 -8.60 -0.15
N LEU A 74 -26.02 -7.72 0.59
CA LEU A 74 -24.69 -7.23 0.24
C LEU A 74 -23.66 -8.35 0.23
N ALA A 75 -23.65 -9.23 1.23
CA ALA A 75 -22.77 -10.40 1.24
C ALA A 75 -22.99 -11.28 0.00
N LYS A 76 -24.24 -11.49 -0.41
CA LYS A 76 -24.52 -12.19 -1.68
C LYS A 76 -23.96 -11.44 -2.89
N PHE A 77 -24.21 -10.14 -3.00
CA PHE A 77 -23.70 -9.32 -4.11
C PHE A 77 -22.18 -9.43 -4.24
N TYR A 78 -21.43 -9.19 -3.16
CA TYR A 78 -19.98 -9.31 -3.15
C TYR A 78 -19.53 -10.74 -3.53
N GLY A 79 -20.23 -11.77 -3.03
CA GLY A 79 -19.97 -13.17 -3.38
C GLY A 79 -20.17 -13.48 -4.86
N ASP A 80 -21.27 -13.01 -5.46
CA ASP A 80 -21.57 -13.18 -6.87
C ASP A 80 -20.52 -12.45 -7.75
N GLN A 81 -20.10 -11.25 -7.35
CA GLN A 81 -19.06 -10.49 -8.06
C GLN A 81 -17.70 -11.19 -8.02
N MET A 82 -17.31 -11.72 -6.85
CA MET A 82 -16.08 -12.51 -6.72
C MET A 82 -16.12 -13.76 -7.59
N GLN A 83 -17.26 -14.45 -7.64
CA GLN A 83 -17.45 -15.62 -8.50
C GLN A 83 -17.37 -15.26 -9.99
N ALA A 84 -18.02 -14.17 -10.41
CA ALA A 84 -17.98 -13.69 -11.79
C ALA A 84 -16.56 -13.31 -12.25
N ASN A 85 -15.70 -12.90 -11.31
CA ASN A 85 -14.30 -12.55 -11.55
C ASN A 85 -13.32 -13.73 -11.39
N GLY A 86 -13.82 -14.96 -11.24
CA GLY A 86 -13.02 -16.18 -11.25
C GLY A 86 -12.39 -16.57 -9.91
N TYR A 87 -12.76 -15.91 -8.80
CA TYR A 87 -12.25 -16.25 -7.46
C TYR A 87 -13.13 -17.28 -6.71
N GLY A 88 -14.20 -17.77 -7.36
CA GLY A 88 -15.25 -18.55 -6.73
C GLY A 88 -16.14 -17.71 -5.81
N PHE A 89 -17.15 -18.33 -5.20
CA PHE A 89 -18.04 -17.62 -4.27
C PHE A 89 -17.31 -17.31 -2.95
N LYS A 90 -16.70 -16.12 -2.88
CA LYS A 90 -16.04 -15.57 -1.68
C LYS A 90 -16.73 -14.26 -1.29
N THR A 91 -17.12 -14.13 -0.04
CA THR A 91 -17.74 -12.91 0.48
C THR A 91 -17.20 -12.62 1.87
N PHE A 92 -17.48 -11.44 2.41
CA PHE A 92 -17.09 -11.12 3.78
C PHE A 92 -17.85 -12.00 4.80
N GLY A 93 -17.14 -12.45 5.82
CA GLY A 93 -17.69 -13.21 6.92
C GLY A 93 -18.68 -12.40 7.74
N LEU A 94 -19.80 -13.04 8.09
CA LEU A 94 -20.80 -12.52 9.00
C LEU A 94 -21.13 -13.58 10.06
N LEU A 95 -21.18 -13.17 11.32
CA LEU A 95 -21.77 -13.99 12.38
C LEU A 95 -23.29 -13.99 12.20
N THR A 96 -23.89 -15.17 12.01
CA THR A 96 -25.32 -15.30 11.70
C THR A 96 -26.01 -16.34 12.59
N LYS A 97 -27.32 -16.19 12.81
CA LYS A 97 -28.13 -17.30 13.33
C LYS A 97 -28.05 -18.49 12.36
N LEU A 98 -28.23 -19.71 12.84
CA LEU A 98 -28.09 -20.93 12.03
C LEU A 98 -28.96 -20.94 10.75
N ASN A 99 -30.15 -20.36 10.82
CA ASN A 99 -31.08 -20.21 9.68
C ASN A 99 -30.74 -19.05 8.73
N LYS A 100 -29.67 -18.30 8.99
CA LYS A 100 -29.20 -17.13 8.22
C LYS A 100 -30.25 -16.03 8.03
N THR A 101 -31.16 -15.85 9.00
CA THR A 101 -32.17 -14.77 8.94
C THR A 101 -31.78 -13.51 9.72
N ARG A 102 -30.79 -13.62 10.62
CA ARG A 102 -30.26 -12.52 11.43
C ARG A 102 -28.75 -12.59 11.51
N ILE A 103 -28.11 -11.44 11.46
CA ILE A 103 -26.68 -11.28 11.73
C ILE A 103 -26.48 -10.85 13.21
N LYS A 104 -25.30 -11.07 13.77
CA LYS A 104 -24.92 -10.50 15.06
C LYS A 104 -24.70 -9.01 14.88
N ILE A 105 -25.39 -8.19 15.66
CA ILE A 105 -25.17 -6.75 15.75
C ILE A 105 -24.83 -6.43 17.20
N VAL A 106 -23.70 -5.75 17.41
CA VAL A 106 -23.23 -5.32 18.72
C VAL A 106 -23.77 -3.92 18.99
N THR A 107 -24.70 -3.80 19.92
CA THR A 107 -25.33 -2.51 20.24
C THR A 107 -24.60 -1.82 21.37
N ILE A 108 -23.99 -0.68 21.07
CA ILE A 108 -23.13 0.05 21.99
C ILE A 108 -23.82 1.37 22.37
N PRO A 109 -24.21 1.57 23.64
CA PRO A 109 -24.64 2.88 24.11
C PRO A 109 -23.43 3.84 24.12
N ALA A 110 -23.54 4.92 23.38
CA ALA A 110 -22.53 5.96 23.33
C ALA A 110 -22.55 6.81 24.60
N LYS A 111 -21.45 7.51 24.88
CA LYS A 111 -21.31 8.37 26.07
C LYS A 111 -21.93 9.75 25.93
N LEU A 112 -22.10 10.23 24.69
CA LEU A 112 -22.49 11.60 24.39
C LEU A 112 -23.75 11.67 23.52
N THR A 113 -24.23 12.89 23.31
CA THR A 113 -25.34 13.23 22.42
C THR A 113 -24.91 13.15 20.95
N ALA A 114 -25.88 12.98 20.05
CA ALA A 114 -25.65 12.70 18.63
C ALA A 114 -24.89 13.83 17.91
N ASP A 115 -24.98 15.08 18.39
CA ASP A 115 -24.26 16.24 17.84
C ASP A 115 -22.74 16.18 18.06
N LYS A 116 -22.26 15.28 18.94
CA LYS A 116 -20.82 15.08 19.17
C LYS A 116 -20.18 14.07 18.23
N TYR A 117 -20.99 13.29 17.51
CA TYR A 117 -20.53 12.19 16.66
C TYR A 117 -20.77 12.52 15.19
N THR A 118 -19.89 13.35 14.64
CA THR A 118 -19.99 13.94 13.29
C THR A 118 -18.93 13.39 12.33
N ASN A 119 -19.03 13.72 11.03
CA ASN A 119 -17.98 13.39 10.05
C ASN A 119 -16.58 13.93 10.43
N ALA A 120 -16.52 15.01 11.21
CA ALA A 120 -15.26 15.57 11.71
C ALA A 120 -14.70 14.81 12.93
N ASN A 121 -15.48 13.96 13.58
CA ASN A 121 -15.11 13.25 14.82
C ASN A 121 -15.22 11.72 14.70
N LEU A 122 -14.72 11.15 13.60
CA LEU A 122 -14.71 9.69 13.39
C LEU A 122 -13.85 8.98 14.46
N THR A 123 -12.73 9.58 14.85
CA THR A 123 -11.79 9.01 15.83
C THR A 123 -12.40 8.91 17.23
N GLY A 124 -13.27 9.84 17.62
CA GLY A 124 -14.02 9.76 18.87
C GLY A 124 -14.94 8.54 18.93
N ILE A 125 -15.66 8.27 17.83
CA ILE A 125 -16.55 7.10 17.71
C ILE A 125 -15.71 5.81 17.76
N ILE A 126 -14.63 5.74 16.97
CA ILE A 126 -13.73 4.57 16.95
C ILE A 126 -13.17 4.30 18.34
N THR A 127 -12.75 5.33 19.07
CA THR A 127 -12.20 5.18 20.42
C THR A 127 -13.22 4.54 21.38
N GLU A 128 -14.49 4.93 21.31
CA GLU A 128 -15.54 4.32 22.14
C GLU A 128 -15.84 2.87 21.74
N VAL A 129 -15.91 2.58 20.44
CA VAL A 129 -16.14 1.22 19.92
C VAL A 129 -14.98 0.28 20.26
N GLU A 130 -13.74 0.71 20.07
CA GLU A 130 -12.55 -0.07 20.42
C GLU A 130 -12.39 -0.22 21.94
N GLY A 131 -12.77 0.80 22.71
CA GLY A 131 -12.86 0.70 24.17
C GLY A 131 -13.88 -0.36 24.61
N TYR A 132 -15.04 -0.44 23.93
CA TYR A 132 -16.02 -1.48 24.17
C TYR A 132 -15.47 -2.87 23.83
N PHE A 133 -14.85 -3.05 22.66
CA PHE A 133 -14.25 -4.34 22.28
C PHE A 133 -13.10 -4.76 23.19
N THR A 134 -12.33 -3.81 23.74
CA THR A 134 -11.31 -4.10 24.74
C THR A 134 -11.92 -4.67 26.02
N ALA A 135 -13.07 -4.13 26.45
CA ALA A 135 -13.82 -4.65 27.60
C ALA A 135 -14.59 -5.94 27.30
N HIS A 136 -14.90 -6.21 26.03
CA HIS A 136 -15.69 -7.35 25.56
C HIS A 136 -14.97 -8.08 24.40
N PRO A 137 -13.80 -8.69 24.65
CA PRO A 137 -12.95 -9.25 23.59
C PRO A 137 -13.63 -10.34 22.75
N GLY A 138 -14.62 -11.05 23.30
CA GLY A 138 -15.41 -12.05 22.58
C GLY A 138 -16.40 -11.46 21.56
N GLU A 139 -16.53 -10.13 21.49
CA GLU A 139 -17.44 -9.46 20.55
C GLU A 139 -16.74 -8.92 19.30
N LYS A 140 -15.41 -8.82 19.31
CA LYS A 140 -14.61 -8.46 18.14
C LYS A 140 -14.18 -9.72 17.39
N SER A 141 -14.53 -9.82 16.12
CA SER A 141 -14.26 -10.98 15.28
C SER A 141 -13.25 -10.71 14.16
N GLY A 142 -12.77 -9.49 13.96
CA GLY A 142 -11.84 -9.16 12.89
C GLY A 142 -11.41 -7.70 12.91
N GLU A 143 -10.61 -7.32 11.91
CA GLU A 143 -10.05 -5.96 11.79
C GLU A 143 -10.98 -4.96 11.10
N HIS A 144 -12.12 -5.43 10.56
CA HIS A 144 -13.07 -4.61 9.80
C HIS A 144 -14.34 -4.37 10.59
N THR A 145 -14.78 -3.12 10.67
CA THR A 145 -15.94 -2.74 11.48
C THR A 145 -16.87 -1.80 10.71
N LEU A 146 -18.12 -2.21 10.54
CA LEU A 146 -19.21 -1.36 10.09
C LEU A 146 -19.90 -0.76 11.33
N ILE A 147 -19.85 0.57 11.46
CA ILE A 147 -20.46 1.33 12.54
C ILE A 147 -21.69 2.04 11.99
N ILE A 148 -22.84 1.69 12.55
CA ILE A 148 -24.14 2.21 12.14
C ILE A 148 -24.72 3.01 13.30
N SER A 149 -25.17 4.23 13.04
CA SER A 149 -25.82 5.08 14.05
C SER A 149 -27.21 5.48 13.57
N PRO A 150 -28.20 5.68 14.45
CA PRO A 150 -29.50 6.19 14.03
C PRO A 150 -29.33 7.55 13.34
N ASP A 151 -29.98 7.73 12.19
CA ASP A 151 -29.93 9.00 11.45
C ASP A 151 -30.47 10.14 12.33
N ASN A 152 -29.62 11.14 12.57
CA ASN A 152 -29.85 12.33 13.39
C ASN A 152 -30.32 13.54 12.55
N LYS A 153 -30.33 13.42 11.21
CA LYS A 153 -30.73 14.47 10.25
C LYS A 153 -29.89 15.75 10.29
N ILE A 154 -28.73 15.72 10.94
CA ILE A 154 -27.82 16.86 11.10
C ILE A 154 -26.49 16.55 10.39
N ASP A 155 -25.65 15.72 11.00
CA ASP A 155 -24.32 15.36 10.49
C ASP A 155 -23.96 13.97 11.02
N ASN A 156 -24.46 12.95 10.33
CA ASN A 156 -24.02 11.58 10.58
C ASN A 156 -22.79 11.26 9.73
N PRO A 157 -21.80 10.57 10.32
CA PRO A 157 -20.76 9.88 9.58
C PRO A 157 -21.30 9.01 8.43
N TYR A 158 -20.84 9.29 7.22
CA TYR A 158 -21.17 8.55 5.99
C TYR A 158 -19.91 8.45 5.15
N VAL A 159 -19.03 7.50 5.49
CA VAL A 159 -17.69 7.44 4.92
C VAL A 159 -16.98 6.13 5.27
N GLY A 160 -16.15 5.62 4.36
CA GLY A 160 -15.11 4.66 4.67
C GLY A 160 -13.84 5.30 5.25
N TYR A 161 -13.33 4.77 6.36
CA TYR A 161 -12.15 5.30 7.04
C TYR A 161 -11.22 4.18 7.51
N GLY A 162 -10.16 3.92 6.75
CA GLY A 162 -9.30 2.75 6.99
C GLY A 162 -10.11 1.46 6.83
N LYS A 163 -10.13 0.62 7.87
CA LYS A 163 -10.94 -0.61 7.91
C LYS A 163 -12.31 -0.42 8.58
N TYR A 164 -12.70 0.85 8.80
CA TYR A 164 -14.01 1.22 9.33
C TYR A 164 -14.90 1.72 8.21
N CYS A 165 -16.20 1.47 8.33
CA CYS A 165 -17.24 2.09 7.51
C CYS A 165 -18.28 2.70 8.43
N PHE A 166 -18.70 3.93 8.16
CA PHE A 166 -19.75 4.60 8.89
C PHE A 166 -20.98 4.79 8.02
N TRP A 167 -22.16 4.50 8.58
CA TRP A 167 -23.41 4.67 7.84
C TRP A 167 -24.59 5.05 8.74
N PRO A 168 -25.41 6.05 8.37
CA PRO A 168 -26.62 6.40 9.11
C PRO A 168 -27.77 5.44 8.82
N ASP A 169 -28.35 4.86 9.86
CA ASP A 169 -29.59 4.10 9.78
C ASP A 169 -30.80 5.03 9.56
N LYS A 170 -31.25 5.07 8.31
CA LYS A 170 -32.42 5.85 7.86
C LYS A 170 -33.78 5.20 8.20
N GLY A 171 -33.81 4.08 8.92
CA GLY A 171 -35.06 3.36 9.20
C GLY A 171 -35.55 2.57 7.98
N GLU A 172 -36.87 2.48 7.78
CA GLU A 172 -37.47 1.76 6.64
C GLU A 172 -37.12 2.41 5.29
N ASP A 173 -36.85 3.71 5.24
CA ASP A 173 -36.37 4.40 4.02
C ASP A 173 -35.04 3.82 3.51
N GLY A 174 -34.22 3.26 4.41
CA GLY A 174 -32.96 2.60 4.06
C GLY A 174 -33.14 1.18 3.48
N VAL A 175 -34.33 0.59 3.62
CA VAL A 175 -34.67 -0.76 3.12
C VAL A 175 -35.18 -0.71 1.67
N VAL A 176 -35.65 0.44 1.21
CA VAL A 176 -36.17 0.66 -0.16
C VAL A 176 -35.06 0.51 -1.21
N LEU A 177 -35.42 -0.04 -2.37
CA LEU A 177 -34.54 -0.19 -3.54
C LEU A 177 -33.84 1.14 -3.86
N GLY A 178 -32.50 1.12 -3.89
CA GLY A 178 -31.69 2.29 -4.18
C GLY A 178 -31.23 3.13 -2.98
N GLY A 179 -31.69 2.84 -1.76
CA GLY A 179 -31.20 3.46 -0.52
C GLY A 179 -29.91 2.84 0.04
N GLN A 180 -29.55 1.66 -0.46
CA GLN A 180 -28.44 0.83 0.03
C GLN A 180 -27.13 1.06 -0.73
N GLY A 181 -27.15 1.78 -1.86
CA GLY A 181 -26.00 1.88 -2.73
C GLY A 181 -24.80 2.57 -2.10
N GLY A 182 -24.99 3.64 -1.35
CA GLY A 182 -23.85 4.22 -0.66
C GLY A 182 -23.42 3.43 0.59
N LEU A 183 -24.28 2.64 1.26
CA LEU A 183 -23.77 1.64 2.22
C LEU A 183 -22.87 0.63 1.52
N ALA A 184 -23.28 0.14 0.35
CA ALA A 184 -22.50 -0.81 -0.43
C ALA A 184 -21.11 -0.25 -0.80
N HIS A 185 -21.07 1.04 -1.17
CA HIS A 185 -19.86 1.78 -1.54
C HIS A 185 -18.95 2.06 -0.33
N GLU A 186 -19.48 2.66 0.74
CA GLU A 186 -18.68 2.95 1.95
C GLU A 186 -18.17 1.67 2.62
N LEU A 187 -18.97 0.59 2.58
CA LEU A 187 -18.51 -0.71 3.03
C LEU A 187 -17.35 -1.20 2.16
N GLY A 188 -17.40 -0.98 0.85
CA GLY A 188 -16.29 -1.27 -0.06
C GLY A 188 -14.98 -0.61 0.38
N HIS A 189 -15.04 0.68 0.75
CA HIS A 189 -13.89 1.37 1.33
C HIS A 189 -13.41 0.73 2.63
N GLY A 190 -14.34 0.43 3.55
CA GLY A 190 -14.03 -0.31 4.77
C GLY A 190 -13.44 -1.70 4.52
N LEU A 191 -13.61 -2.26 3.31
CA LEU A 191 -13.03 -3.51 2.82
C LEU A 191 -11.74 -3.32 2.01
N ASN A 192 -11.09 -2.16 2.13
CA ASN A 192 -9.84 -1.75 1.47
C ASN A 192 -9.97 -1.36 -0.01
N LEU A 193 -11.18 -1.16 -0.54
CA LEU A 193 -11.35 -0.78 -1.94
C LEU A 193 -11.16 0.73 -2.14
N PRO A 194 -10.26 1.17 -3.05
CA PRO A 194 -10.20 2.56 -3.49
C PRO A 194 -11.29 2.86 -4.51
N HIS A 195 -11.46 4.14 -4.87
CA HIS A 195 -12.29 4.48 -6.02
C HIS A 195 -11.73 3.93 -7.33
N ASN A 196 -12.62 3.73 -8.28
CA ASN A 196 -12.26 3.45 -9.66
C ASN A 196 -13.43 3.77 -10.61
N ARG A 197 -13.17 3.63 -11.90
CA ARG A 197 -14.17 3.71 -12.96
C ARG A 197 -14.16 2.44 -13.80
N GLN A 198 -15.36 2.04 -14.22
CA GLN A 198 -15.50 1.04 -15.27
C GLN A 198 -14.85 1.51 -16.58
N ARG A 199 -14.34 0.54 -17.35
CA ARG A 199 -13.87 0.77 -18.71
C ARG A 199 -15.01 1.19 -19.64
N GLU A 200 -14.73 1.99 -20.66
CA GLU A 200 -15.77 2.48 -21.58
C GLU A 200 -16.54 1.35 -22.29
N SER A 201 -15.88 0.23 -22.62
CA SER A 201 -16.56 -0.95 -23.18
C SER A 201 -17.64 -1.54 -22.26
N ARG A 202 -17.52 -1.35 -20.93
CA ARG A 202 -18.48 -1.85 -19.94
C ARG A 202 -19.72 -0.98 -19.77
N ILE A 203 -19.70 0.27 -20.24
CA ILE A 203 -20.83 1.21 -20.06
C ILE A 203 -22.07 0.76 -20.84
N ASN A 204 -21.86 0.21 -22.05
CA ASN A 204 -22.93 -0.20 -22.94
C ASN A 204 -23.12 -1.73 -22.99
N ASP A 205 -22.35 -2.50 -22.22
CA ASP A 205 -22.52 -3.95 -22.13
C ASP A 205 -23.71 -4.24 -21.18
N PRO A 206 -24.76 -4.94 -21.64
CA PRO A 206 -25.95 -5.21 -20.83
C PRO A 206 -25.67 -6.13 -19.62
N ASN A 207 -24.53 -6.83 -19.59
CA ASN A 207 -24.11 -7.65 -18.45
C ASN A 207 -23.37 -6.85 -17.38
N TYR A 208 -22.98 -5.62 -17.71
CA TYR A 208 -22.28 -4.72 -16.82
C TYR A 208 -23.09 -3.44 -16.64
N GLY A 209 -22.55 -2.51 -15.87
CA GLY A 209 -23.13 -1.20 -15.71
C GLY A 209 -22.14 -0.28 -15.03
N THR A 210 -22.50 0.26 -13.87
CA THR A 210 -21.59 1.16 -13.13
C THR A 210 -20.72 0.39 -12.16
N SER A 211 -19.43 0.71 -12.10
CA SER A 211 -18.58 0.19 -11.00
C SER A 211 -19.12 0.68 -9.66
N LEU A 212 -19.23 -0.21 -8.67
CA LEU A 212 -19.67 0.12 -7.31
C LEU A 212 -18.80 1.22 -6.71
N MET A 213 -17.47 1.09 -6.85
CA MET A 213 -16.48 2.03 -6.32
C MET A 213 -16.26 3.27 -7.20
N GLY A 214 -17.03 3.40 -8.28
CA GLY A 214 -17.19 4.65 -9.02
C GLY A 214 -18.46 5.36 -8.58
N SER A 215 -19.39 5.55 -9.51
CA SER A 215 -20.72 6.13 -9.23
C SER A 215 -21.78 5.08 -8.87
N GLY A 216 -21.36 3.88 -8.52
CA GLY A 216 -22.28 2.77 -8.26
C GLY A 216 -23.06 2.90 -6.96
N ASN A 217 -22.66 3.80 -6.07
CA ASN A 217 -23.48 4.22 -4.94
C ASN A 217 -24.86 4.76 -5.37
N GLY A 218 -24.96 5.36 -6.55
CA GLY A 218 -26.19 5.88 -7.13
C GLY A 218 -27.02 4.84 -7.88
N THR A 219 -26.41 3.74 -8.35
CA THR A 219 -27.04 2.75 -9.22
C THR A 219 -27.33 1.41 -8.56
N TYR A 220 -26.64 1.04 -7.49
CA TYR A 220 -26.85 -0.24 -6.81
C TYR A 220 -28.31 -0.37 -6.33
N GLY A 221 -28.96 -1.47 -6.76
CA GLY A 221 -30.37 -1.73 -6.50
C GLY A 221 -31.35 -0.97 -7.41
N LYS A 222 -30.86 -0.20 -8.40
CA LYS A 222 -31.68 0.54 -9.39
C LYS A 222 -31.37 0.13 -10.83
N SER A 223 -30.09 -0.06 -11.15
CA SER A 223 -29.60 -0.50 -12.45
C SER A 223 -28.36 -1.40 -12.26
N PRO A 224 -27.84 -2.05 -13.32
CA PRO A 224 -26.66 -2.90 -13.18
C PRO A 224 -25.48 -2.17 -12.52
N THR A 225 -24.96 -2.78 -11.45
CA THR A 225 -23.80 -2.30 -10.69
C THR A 225 -22.90 -3.50 -10.43
N PHE A 226 -21.59 -3.32 -10.51
CA PHE A 226 -20.63 -4.43 -10.44
C PHE A 226 -19.34 -4.01 -9.72
N LEU A 227 -18.49 -4.98 -9.36
CA LEU A 227 -17.13 -4.73 -8.86
C LEU A 227 -16.11 -5.02 -9.96
N THR A 228 -15.10 -4.17 -10.10
CA THR A 228 -14.07 -4.35 -11.12
C THR A 228 -13.15 -5.55 -10.83
N GLU A 229 -12.40 -5.98 -11.82
CA GLU A 229 -11.42 -7.05 -11.66
C GLU A 229 -10.33 -6.67 -10.63
N ALA A 230 -10.02 -5.37 -10.51
CA ALA A 230 -9.09 -4.84 -9.53
C ALA A 230 -9.67 -4.87 -8.11
N ASP A 231 -10.95 -4.51 -7.94
CA ASP A 231 -11.64 -4.62 -6.65
C ASP A 231 -11.64 -6.06 -6.15
N CYS A 232 -12.02 -7.00 -7.02
CA CYS A 232 -12.07 -8.41 -6.66
C CYS A 232 -10.69 -8.98 -6.33
N ALA A 233 -9.61 -8.49 -6.95
CA ALA A 233 -8.24 -8.87 -6.58
C ALA A 233 -7.89 -8.43 -5.15
N ILE A 234 -8.27 -7.21 -4.75
CA ILE A 234 -8.08 -6.72 -3.38
C ILE A 234 -8.92 -7.55 -2.39
N LEU A 235 -10.20 -7.77 -2.68
CA LEU A 235 -11.08 -8.57 -1.83
C LEU A 235 -10.61 -10.01 -1.69
N ASN A 236 -9.98 -10.59 -2.73
CA ASN A 236 -9.46 -11.94 -2.66
C ASN A 236 -8.41 -12.14 -1.55
N THR A 237 -7.71 -11.08 -1.16
CA THR A 237 -6.71 -11.08 -0.08
C THR A 237 -7.18 -10.34 1.18
N ASN A 238 -8.45 -9.91 1.23
CA ASN A 238 -9.01 -9.30 2.43
C ASN A 238 -9.22 -10.35 3.54
N GLN A 239 -8.90 -10.00 4.79
CA GLN A 239 -8.97 -10.88 5.96
C GLN A 239 -10.34 -11.55 6.12
N ILE A 240 -11.41 -10.78 6.00
CA ILE A 240 -12.77 -11.29 6.27
C ILE A 240 -13.38 -11.99 5.07
N PHE A 241 -12.70 -12.02 3.91
CA PHE A 241 -13.08 -12.83 2.74
C PHE A 241 -12.48 -14.24 2.76
N GLN A 242 -11.67 -14.55 3.79
CA GLN A 242 -11.11 -15.89 3.95
C GLN A 242 -11.88 -16.69 4.99
N LYS A 243 -12.30 -17.90 4.62
CA LYS A 243 -12.91 -18.84 5.57
C LYS A 243 -11.92 -19.26 6.65
N GLN A 244 -10.70 -19.56 6.23
CA GLN A 244 -9.59 -19.95 7.09
C GLN A 244 -8.46 -18.95 6.96
N SER A 245 -7.79 -18.66 8.06
CA SER A 245 -6.78 -17.62 8.11
C SER A 245 -5.50 -18.14 8.79
N PRO A 246 -4.62 -18.82 8.03
CA PRO A 246 -3.39 -19.39 8.57
C PRO A 246 -2.25 -18.36 8.68
N ILE A 247 -2.48 -17.12 8.26
CA ILE A 247 -1.48 -16.06 8.19
C ILE A 247 -1.90 -14.84 9.01
N THR A 248 -0.91 -14.01 9.39
CA THR A 248 -1.16 -12.69 9.96
C THR A 248 -1.53 -11.70 8.86
N TYR A 249 -2.73 -11.14 8.94
CA TYR A 249 -3.20 -10.11 8.02
C TYR A 249 -2.67 -8.73 8.38
N TYR A 250 -2.45 -7.89 7.37
CA TYR A 250 -2.11 -6.48 7.50
C TYR A 250 -0.82 -6.20 8.29
N GLY A 251 0.08 -7.18 8.34
CA GLY A 251 1.45 -7.01 8.84
C GLY A 251 2.32 -6.19 7.89
N ALA A 252 3.52 -5.82 8.34
CA ALA A 252 4.44 -4.99 7.56
C ALA A 252 4.87 -5.67 6.25
N VAL A 253 4.87 -4.88 5.15
CA VAL A 253 5.32 -5.30 3.83
C VAL A 253 6.45 -4.39 3.35
N THR A 254 7.50 -4.98 2.80
CA THR A 254 8.56 -4.30 2.06
C THR A 254 8.54 -4.81 0.63
N ALA A 255 8.03 -3.98 -0.27
CA ALA A 255 7.86 -4.30 -1.69
C ALA A 255 8.03 -3.06 -2.56
N GLY A 256 8.34 -3.26 -3.84
CA GLY A 256 8.45 -2.17 -4.80
C GLY A 256 8.65 -2.65 -6.23
N ILE A 257 8.38 -1.77 -7.19
CA ILE A 257 8.66 -2.05 -8.61
C ILE A 257 10.17 -1.89 -8.84
N LYS A 258 10.85 -3.01 -9.08
CA LYS A 258 12.30 -3.05 -9.35
C LYS A 258 12.64 -2.58 -10.76
N ARG A 259 11.81 -2.94 -11.74
CA ARG A 259 11.94 -2.51 -13.15
C ARG A 259 10.57 -2.24 -13.73
N MET A 260 10.43 -1.14 -14.45
CA MET A 260 9.22 -0.77 -15.16
C MET A 260 9.55 -0.40 -16.60
N TYR A 261 8.78 -0.95 -17.53
CA TYR A 261 8.66 -0.48 -18.89
C TYR A 261 7.22 -0.04 -19.13
N ALA A 262 7.01 1.14 -19.70
CA ALA A 262 5.71 1.57 -20.17
C ALA A 262 5.87 2.47 -21.40
N SER A 263 5.20 2.12 -22.49
CA SER A 263 5.17 2.96 -23.70
C SER A 263 3.84 2.84 -24.41
N TYR A 264 3.48 3.88 -25.18
CA TYR A 264 2.33 3.81 -26.07
C TYR A 264 2.68 3.05 -27.35
N SER A 265 1.90 2.02 -27.67
CA SER A 265 1.97 1.31 -28.95
C SER A 265 0.87 1.79 -29.88
N ALA A 266 1.23 2.53 -30.93
CA ALA A 266 0.27 3.00 -31.93
C ALA A 266 -0.43 1.84 -32.67
N THR A 267 0.28 0.74 -32.94
CA THR A 267 -0.28 -0.45 -33.58
C THR A 267 -1.35 -1.12 -32.73
N LYS A 268 -1.18 -1.14 -31.40
CA LYS A 268 -2.14 -1.73 -30.47
C LYS A 268 -3.19 -0.73 -29.97
N GLY A 269 -2.96 0.56 -30.14
CA GLY A 269 -3.79 1.62 -29.55
C GLY A 269 -3.80 1.58 -28.02
N ALA A 270 -2.71 1.13 -27.39
CA ALA A 270 -2.64 0.82 -25.97
C ALA A 270 -1.33 1.28 -25.33
N ILE A 271 -1.36 1.61 -24.04
CA ILE A 271 -0.15 1.63 -23.23
C ILE A 271 0.23 0.17 -22.96
N ILE A 272 1.48 -0.19 -23.26
CA ILE A 272 2.04 -1.49 -22.95
C ILE A 272 2.93 -1.34 -21.75
N ALA A 273 2.53 -1.92 -20.62
CA ALA A 273 3.24 -1.84 -19.36
C ALA A 273 3.72 -3.23 -18.92
N SER A 274 4.96 -3.31 -18.49
CA SER A 274 5.55 -4.56 -17.98
C SER A 274 6.67 -4.27 -17.01
N GLY A 275 7.02 -5.24 -16.19
CA GLY A 275 8.05 -4.99 -15.20
C GLY A 275 8.35 -6.18 -14.31
N ARG A 276 9.20 -5.89 -13.32
CA ARG A 276 9.54 -6.78 -12.22
C ARG A 276 9.37 -6.06 -10.89
N PHE A 277 8.98 -6.78 -9.85
CA PHE A 277 8.87 -6.28 -8.49
C PHE A 277 9.72 -7.09 -7.51
N THR A 278 9.95 -6.55 -6.33
CA THR A 278 10.41 -7.29 -5.15
C THR A 278 9.34 -7.22 -4.08
N SER A 279 9.23 -8.27 -3.27
CA SER A 279 8.35 -8.29 -2.10
C SER A 279 8.82 -9.33 -1.09
N ASN A 280 8.71 -9.02 0.20
CA ASN A 280 8.90 -9.98 1.29
C ASN A 280 7.62 -10.80 1.61
N VAL A 281 6.47 -10.40 1.07
CA VAL A 281 5.18 -11.10 1.18
C VAL A 281 4.71 -11.48 -0.22
N ALA A 282 4.13 -12.66 -0.42
CA ALA A 282 3.77 -13.08 -1.76
C ALA A 282 2.74 -12.13 -2.39
N VAL A 283 2.93 -11.79 -3.66
CA VAL A 283 2.00 -10.97 -4.45
C VAL A 283 1.07 -11.90 -5.22
N THR A 284 -0.24 -11.77 -5.04
CA THR A 284 -1.22 -12.61 -5.74
C THR A 284 -1.57 -12.06 -7.11
N ASN A 285 -1.68 -10.73 -7.22
CA ASN A 285 -2.06 -10.03 -8.44
C ASN A 285 -1.40 -8.65 -8.51
N VAL A 286 -1.30 -8.12 -9.72
CA VAL A 286 -0.95 -6.71 -9.95
C VAL A 286 -2.18 -6.01 -10.50
N THR A 287 -2.52 -4.86 -9.93
CA THR A 287 -3.61 -4.02 -10.43
C THR A 287 -3.06 -2.69 -10.92
N TYR A 288 -3.75 -2.11 -11.90
CA TYR A 288 -3.32 -0.89 -12.59
C TYR A 288 -4.48 0.08 -12.57
N TYR A 289 -4.21 1.32 -12.16
CA TYR A 289 -5.18 2.41 -12.21
C TYR A 289 -4.60 3.47 -13.15
N LEU A 290 -5.30 3.73 -14.24
CA LEU A 290 -4.97 4.80 -15.17
C LEU A 290 -5.85 6.00 -14.82
N ASP A 291 -5.25 6.98 -14.17
CA ASP A 291 -5.94 8.05 -13.48
C ASP A 291 -5.59 9.43 -14.07
N PRO A 292 -6.42 9.97 -14.96
CA PRO A 292 -6.22 11.28 -15.53
C PRO A 292 -6.63 12.38 -14.55
N ASN A 293 -5.79 13.40 -14.39
CA ASN A 293 -6.12 14.60 -13.62
C ASN A 293 -7.08 15.48 -14.44
N TYR A 294 -8.38 15.17 -14.38
CA TYR A 294 -9.41 15.90 -15.08
C TYR A 294 -9.94 17.05 -14.21
N ASN A 295 -10.24 18.19 -14.82
CA ASN A 295 -10.75 19.40 -14.13
C ASN A 295 -9.88 19.86 -12.94
N ASN A 296 -8.58 19.56 -12.95
CA ASN A 296 -7.68 19.83 -11.83
C ASN A 296 -8.17 19.26 -10.49
N GLU A 297 -8.88 18.11 -10.51
CA GLU A 297 -9.25 17.43 -9.27
C GLU A 297 -8.01 17.09 -8.44
N GLY A 298 -6.85 16.94 -9.09
CA GLY A 298 -5.55 16.69 -8.51
C GLY A 298 -5.19 15.20 -8.56
N VAL A 299 -4.27 14.79 -7.70
CA VAL A 299 -3.85 13.38 -7.57
C VAL A 299 -4.09 12.88 -6.15
N GLY A 300 -4.24 11.56 -5.99
CA GLY A 300 -4.40 10.90 -4.69
C GLY A 300 -5.84 10.48 -4.36
N VAL A 301 -6.10 10.17 -3.09
CA VAL A 301 -7.38 9.64 -2.61
C VAL A 301 -8.50 10.67 -2.80
N ASN A 302 -9.69 10.22 -3.22
CA ASN A 302 -10.88 11.02 -3.51
C ASN A 302 -10.76 11.93 -4.74
N LYS A 303 -9.74 11.68 -5.58
CA LYS A 303 -9.47 12.38 -6.83
C LYS A 303 -9.31 11.40 -7.99
N ASP A 304 -9.81 10.18 -7.79
CA ASP A 304 -9.55 8.97 -8.58
C ASP A 304 -10.84 8.23 -8.98
N TYR A 305 -12.00 8.90 -8.92
CA TYR A 305 -13.30 8.34 -9.35
C TYR A 305 -13.37 8.07 -10.86
N ASN A 306 -12.46 8.68 -11.63
CA ASN A 306 -12.32 8.50 -13.07
C ASN A 306 -11.18 7.50 -13.42
N ALA A 307 -10.50 6.93 -12.42
CA ALA A 307 -9.39 6.02 -12.63
C ALA A 307 -9.85 4.67 -13.19
N VAL A 308 -9.56 4.39 -14.45
CA VAL A 308 -9.95 3.13 -15.09
C VAL A 308 -8.97 2.03 -14.69
N THR A 309 -9.48 0.83 -14.40
CA THR A 309 -8.69 -0.24 -13.80
C THR A 309 -8.45 -1.48 -14.67
N TRP A 310 -7.31 -2.11 -14.42
CA TRP A 310 -6.93 -3.41 -14.95
C TRP A 310 -6.30 -4.29 -13.87
N ARG A 311 -6.28 -5.60 -14.14
CA ARG A 311 -5.61 -6.61 -13.32
C ARG A 311 -4.82 -7.55 -14.21
N SER A 312 -3.67 -8.00 -13.73
CA SER A 312 -2.92 -9.12 -14.30
C SER A 312 -2.54 -10.12 -13.20
N ASP A 313 -2.27 -11.36 -13.63
CA ASP A 313 -1.63 -12.35 -12.77
C ASP A 313 -0.12 -12.10 -12.72
N VAL A 314 0.51 -12.53 -11.64
CA VAL A 314 1.97 -12.55 -11.55
C VAL A 314 2.51 -13.57 -12.54
N ILE A 315 3.47 -13.14 -13.36
CA ILE A 315 4.20 -13.99 -14.29
C ILE A 315 5.42 -14.54 -13.56
N GLY A 316 5.46 -15.86 -13.38
CA GLY A 316 6.50 -16.51 -12.57
C GLY A 316 6.38 -16.07 -11.11
N THR A 317 7.43 -15.48 -10.56
CA THR A 317 7.48 -15.08 -9.14
C THR A 317 7.49 -13.57 -8.92
N ASP A 318 7.85 -12.78 -9.94
CA ASP A 318 8.21 -11.37 -9.76
C ASP A 318 7.83 -10.46 -10.93
N SER A 319 7.22 -10.99 -12.00
CA SER A 319 7.05 -10.26 -13.26
C SER A 319 5.58 -9.96 -13.55
N PHE A 320 5.32 -8.94 -14.35
CA PHE A 320 3.97 -8.60 -14.79
C PHE A 320 3.95 -8.00 -16.19
N TYR A 321 2.78 -8.10 -16.83
CA TYR A 321 2.49 -7.51 -18.14
C TYR A 321 1.01 -7.08 -18.17
N VAL A 322 0.74 -5.93 -18.78
CA VAL A 322 -0.61 -5.46 -19.05
C VAL A 322 -0.63 -4.59 -20.31
N GLU A 323 -1.74 -4.69 -21.06
CA GLU A 323 -2.09 -3.75 -22.10
C GLU A 323 -3.27 -2.92 -21.60
N LEU A 324 -3.14 -1.60 -21.66
CA LEU A 324 -4.20 -0.66 -21.28
C LEU A 324 -4.69 0.03 -22.56
N PRO A 325 -5.75 -0.47 -23.23
CA PRO A 325 -6.22 0.11 -24.48
C PRO A 325 -6.82 1.51 -24.26
N MET A 326 -6.44 2.48 -25.09
CA MET A 326 -6.93 3.86 -24.97
C MET A 326 -8.39 4.02 -25.37
N THR A 327 -8.99 3.01 -25.99
CA THR A 327 -10.43 2.90 -26.26
C THR A 327 -11.25 2.72 -24.99
N GLU A 328 -10.65 2.21 -23.92
CA GLU A 328 -11.32 2.00 -22.63
C GLU A 328 -11.36 3.27 -21.76
N MET A 329 -10.70 4.34 -22.22
CA MET A 329 -10.62 5.64 -21.57
C MET A 329 -11.49 6.67 -22.29
N ASN A 330 -12.30 7.40 -21.54
CA ASN A 330 -13.12 8.47 -22.08
C ASN A 330 -12.26 9.60 -22.68
N ASN A 331 -12.61 10.11 -23.87
CA ASN A 331 -11.88 11.20 -24.52
C ASN A 331 -11.88 12.51 -23.71
N THR A 332 -12.94 12.79 -22.96
CA THR A 332 -13.01 13.98 -22.09
C THR A 332 -11.91 13.96 -21.02
N TYR A 333 -11.58 12.77 -20.49
CA TYR A 333 -10.53 12.63 -19.50
C TYR A 333 -9.11 12.68 -20.09
N LYS A 334 -8.96 12.34 -21.37
CA LYS A 334 -7.67 12.35 -22.08
C LYS A 334 -7.28 13.72 -22.66
N ALA A 335 -8.13 14.75 -22.57
CA ALA A 335 -8.01 16.01 -23.29
C ALA A 335 -6.81 16.90 -22.86
N ASN A 336 -5.59 16.45 -23.17
CA ASN A 336 -4.31 17.06 -22.78
C ASN A 336 -4.08 17.14 -21.26
N ASN A 337 -4.72 16.26 -20.50
CA ASN A 337 -4.56 16.24 -19.05
C ASN A 337 -3.29 15.48 -18.63
N PRO A 338 -2.60 15.91 -17.56
CA PRO A 338 -1.68 15.06 -16.82
C PRO A 338 -2.39 13.80 -16.33
N ALA A 339 -1.66 12.70 -16.17
CA ALA A 339 -2.22 11.43 -15.72
C ALA A 339 -1.21 10.60 -14.93
N GLU A 340 -1.73 9.74 -14.07
CA GLU A 340 -0.98 8.79 -13.27
C GLU A 340 -1.24 7.36 -13.77
N LEU A 341 -0.18 6.59 -14.01
CA LEU A 341 -0.27 5.12 -14.04
C LEU A 341 0.16 4.60 -12.68
N LYS A 342 -0.82 4.16 -11.88
CA LYS A 342 -0.59 3.56 -10.57
C LYS A 342 -0.50 2.04 -10.72
N VAL A 343 0.66 1.47 -10.40
CA VAL A 343 0.90 0.03 -10.35
C VAL A 343 0.83 -0.42 -8.90
N LYS A 344 -0.17 -1.25 -8.57
CA LYS A 344 -0.42 -1.72 -7.21
C LYS A 344 -0.17 -3.21 -7.10
N LEU A 345 0.68 -3.60 -6.16
CA LEU A 345 0.93 -5.01 -5.82
C LEU A 345 -0.06 -5.42 -4.71
N ILE A 346 -0.80 -6.49 -4.96
CA ILE A 346 -1.77 -7.06 -4.02
C ILE A 346 -1.09 -8.20 -3.27
N HIS A 347 -0.83 -8.00 -1.97
CA HIS A 347 -0.10 -8.96 -1.14
C HIS A 347 -1.06 -9.96 -0.50
N GLU A 348 -0.63 -11.21 -0.33
CA GLU A 348 -1.47 -12.30 0.21
C GLU A 348 -2.05 -12.00 1.60
N ASN A 349 -1.37 -11.17 2.39
CA ASN A 349 -1.80 -10.74 3.72
C ASN A 349 -2.78 -9.53 3.71
N GLY A 350 -3.26 -9.12 2.54
CA GLY A 350 -4.25 -8.06 2.37
C GLY A 350 -3.68 -6.64 2.33
N VAL A 351 -2.37 -6.47 2.42
CA VAL A 351 -1.72 -5.17 2.19
C VAL A 351 -1.68 -4.86 0.69
N VAL A 352 -1.78 -3.59 0.32
CA VAL A 352 -1.59 -3.11 -1.05
C VAL A 352 -0.48 -2.07 -1.06
N THR A 353 0.56 -2.30 -1.87
CA THR A 353 1.63 -1.30 -2.07
C THR A 353 1.50 -0.66 -3.45
N ASN A 354 1.69 0.65 -3.53
CA ASN A 354 1.48 1.43 -4.75
C ASN A 354 2.79 2.06 -5.25
N THR A 355 3.01 2.02 -6.56
CA THR A 355 4.02 2.84 -7.25
C THR A 355 3.36 3.62 -8.37
N THR A 356 3.53 4.93 -8.35
CA THR A 356 2.90 5.85 -9.32
C THR A 356 3.91 6.31 -10.36
N TYR A 357 3.48 6.38 -11.62
CA TYR A 357 4.23 6.94 -12.73
C TYR A 357 3.43 8.03 -13.43
N ASP A 358 3.94 9.25 -13.40
CA ASP A 358 3.30 10.40 -14.03
C ASP A 358 3.61 10.47 -15.52
N PHE A 359 2.62 10.83 -16.32
CA PHE A 359 2.75 11.10 -17.74
C PHE A 359 1.71 12.14 -18.18
N ASN A 360 1.72 12.52 -19.46
CA ASN A 360 0.73 13.45 -20.00
C ASN A 360 -0.02 12.83 -21.17
N PHE A 361 -1.28 13.17 -21.35
CA PHE A 361 -1.91 13.04 -22.66
C PHE A 361 -1.56 14.24 -23.55
N LEU A 362 -1.33 13.99 -24.83
CA LEU A 362 -1.21 15.01 -25.87
C LEU A 362 -2.04 14.58 -27.08
N ASN A 363 -2.97 15.42 -27.50
CA ASN A 363 -3.96 15.13 -28.54
C ASN A 363 -4.70 13.80 -28.28
N ASN A 364 -5.09 13.56 -27.02
CA ASN A 364 -5.70 12.32 -26.53
C ASN A 364 -4.84 11.05 -26.63
N LEU A 365 -3.55 11.17 -26.94
CA LEU A 365 -2.59 10.07 -26.94
C LEU A 365 -1.68 10.14 -25.70
N PRO A 366 -1.44 9.02 -25.01
CA PRO A 366 -0.57 9.01 -23.85
C PRO A 366 0.89 9.19 -24.27
N VAL A 367 1.55 10.20 -23.71
CA VAL A 367 2.98 10.46 -23.83
C VAL A 367 3.67 9.85 -22.62
N ILE A 368 3.77 8.53 -22.61
CA ILE A 368 4.42 7.73 -21.56
C ILE A 368 5.63 7.01 -22.17
N ASN A 369 6.80 7.22 -21.58
CA ASN A 369 8.06 6.59 -21.99
C ASN A 369 8.87 6.25 -20.75
N ILE A 370 8.48 5.15 -20.10
CA ILE A 370 9.19 4.60 -18.96
C ILE A 370 10.08 3.50 -19.49
N THR A 371 11.39 3.73 -19.44
CA THR A 371 12.41 2.73 -19.79
C THR A 371 13.20 2.39 -18.53
N PRO A 372 13.35 1.09 -18.20
CA PRO A 372 14.19 0.73 -17.08
C PRO A 372 15.65 1.03 -17.43
N GLY A 373 16.43 1.46 -16.43
CA GLY A 373 17.88 1.48 -16.56
C GLY A 373 18.43 0.07 -16.86
N PRO A 374 19.68 -0.03 -17.35
CA PRO A 374 20.27 -1.33 -17.65
C PRO A 374 20.41 -2.20 -16.40
N ASP A 375 20.59 -3.50 -16.61
CA ASP A 375 20.90 -4.41 -15.52
C ASP A 375 22.28 -4.13 -14.92
N LYS A 376 22.30 -3.87 -13.61
CA LYS A 376 23.50 -3.57 -12.83
C LYS A 376 24.09 -4.78 -12.11
N SER A 377 23.50 -5.97 -12.25
CA SER A 377 24.00 -7.21 -11.61
C SER A 377 25.49 -7.49 -11.90
N ALA A 378 25.96 -7.12 -13.09
CA ALA A 378 27.37 -7.25 -13.49
C ALA A 378 28.23 -6.01 -13.19
N TRP A 379 27.63 -4.90 -12.74
CA TRP A 379 28.35 -3.66 -12.47
C TRP A 379 29.19 -3.80 -11.20
N ARG A 380 30.30 -3.07 -11.13
CA ARG A 380 31.21 -3.06 -9.99
C ARG A 380 31.60 -1.64 -9.65
N VAL A 381 31.67 -1.34 -8.36
CA VAL A 381 32.38 -0.15 -7.88
C VAL A 381 33.84 -0.52 -7.79
N ILE A 382 34.65 -0.01 -8.72
CA ILE A 382 36.06 -0.39 -8.85
C ILE A 382 37.00 0.55 -8.09
N ASN A 383 36.50 1.73 -7.70
CA ASN A 383 37.24 2.66 -6.85
C ASN A 383 36.30 3.68 -6.19
N VAL A 384 36.65 4.11 -4.98
CA VAL A 384 35.99 5.20 -4.25
C VAL A 384 37.04 6.08 -3.59
N SER A 385 36.81 7.38 -3.48
CA SER A 385 37.75 8.29 -2.79
C SER A 385 37.84 7.97 -1.29
N SER A 386 36.70 7.64 -0.69
CA SER A 386 36.55 7.23 0.70
C SER A 386 35.17 6.62 0.92
N GLU A 387 35.01 5.85 1.98
CA GLU A 387 33.71 5.34 2.42
C GLU A 387 33.69 5.16 3.94
N GLU A 388 32.51 5.32 4.53
CA GLU A 388 32.28 5.00 5.92
C GLU A 388 32.03 3.50 6.08
N ALA A 389 32.47 2.93 7.21
CA ALA A 389 32.17 1.54 7.54
C ALA A 389 30.66 1.29 7.49
N THR A 390 30.24 0.20 6.86
CA THR A 390 28.81 -0.14 6.63
C THR A 390 28.05 0.81 5.70
N TYR A 391 28.71 1.73 5.00
CA TYR A 391 28.12 2.60 3.95
C TYR A 391 29.00 2.59 2.69
N GLU A 392 29.31 1.38 2.24
CA GLU A 392 30.26 1.09 1.17
C GLU A 392 29.76 1.54 -0.21
N GLY A 393 30.70 1.79 -1.12
CA GLY A 393 30.42 2.23 -2.48
C GLY A 393 29.44 1.33 -3.24
N LEU A 394 29.46 0.02 -3.00
CA LEU A 394 28.60 -0.97 -3.68
C LEU A 394 27.10 -0.63 -3.59
N LYS A 395 26.70 0.07 -2.53
CA LYS A 395 25.30 0.48 -2.30
C LYS A 395 24.76 1.42 -3.37
N VAL A 396 25.62 2.09 -4.16
CA VAL A 396 25.15 2.96 -5.25
C VAL A 396 24.72 2.20 -6.50
N ILE A 397 24.84 0.87 -6.54
CA ILE A 397 24.48 0.05 -7.71
C ILE A 397 23.67 -1.20 -7.32
N ASP A 398 23.10 -1.23 -6.12
CA ASP A 398 22.39 -2.40 -5.57
C ASP A 398 20.87 -2.41 -5.87
N ASP A 399 20.35 -1.41 -6.58
CA ASP A 399 18.92 -1.20 -6.86
C ASP A 399 18.06 -1.04 -5.58
N ASN A 400 18.64 -0.55 -4.48
CA ASN A 400 17.96 -0.33 -3.21
C ASN A 400 18.11 1.11 -2.71
N LEU A 401 17.07 1.92 -2.89
CA LEU A 401 17.04 3.32 -2.42
C LEU A 401 17.12 3.49 -0.89
N SER A 402 16.99 2.41 -0.11
CA SER A 402 17.13 2.46 1.36
C SER A 402 18.58 2.28 1.82
N THR A 403 19.47 1.82 0.95
CA THR A 403 20.92 1.78 1.16
C THR A 403 21.58 2.95 0.43
N PHE A 404 22.79 3.32 0.87
CA PHE A 404 23.53 4.43 0.29
C PHE A 404 25.02 4.31 0.63
N TRP A 405 25.85 4.79 -0.28
CA TRP A 405 27.24 5.10 0.02
C TRP A 405 27.31 6.40 0.83
N PHE A 406 28.26 6.46 1.75
CA PHE A 406 28.59 7.68 2.48
C PHE A 406 30.11 7.86 2.48
N ALA A 407 30.58 9.02 2.01
CA ALA A 407 31.97 9.43 2.20
C ALA A 407 32.38 9.34 3.68
N LYS A 408 33.62 8.93 3.94
CA LYS A 408 34.11 8.70 5.30
C LYS A 408 33.98 9.96 6.15
N PHE A 409 33.22 9.88 7.24
CA PHE A 409 33.04 10.97 8.19
C PHE A 409 33.64 10.68 9.57
N SER A 410 33.94 9.41 9.87
CA SER A 410 34.71 8.99 11.03
C SER A 410 36.15 9.47 10.92
N GLN A 411 36.76 9.79 12.07
CA GLN A 411 38.11 10.36 12.09
C GLN A 411 39.18 9.35 11.64
N PRO A 412 40.14 9.73 10.77
CA PRO A 412 40.21 11.01 10.08
C PRO A 412 39.18 11.11 8.95
N ALA A 413 38.34 12.16 9.00
CA ALA A 413 37.28 12.38 8.03
C ALA A 413 37.86 12.76 6.66
N ALA A 414 37.27 12.23 5.58
CA ALA A 414 37.67 12.58 4.23
C ALA A 414 37.17 13.98 3.86
N ILE A 415 37.91 14.67 2.99
CA ILE A 415 37.56 16.00 2.48
C ILE A 415 37.22 15.94 1.00
N LEU A 416 36.37 16.85 0.53
CA LEU A 416 36.06 16.99 -0.89
C LEU A 416 37.32 17.29 -1.72
N PRO A 417 37.33 16.94 -3.03
CA PRO A 417 36.25 16.26 -3.75
C PRO A 417 36.21 14.75 -3.47
N HIS A 418 35.00 14.19 -3.47
CA HIS A 418 34.81 12.74 -3.38
C HIS A 418 34.56 12.15 -4.76
N TYR A 419 34.83 10.86 -4.96
CA TYR A 419 34.48 10.20 -6.21
C TYR A 419 34.07 8.75 -6.02
N LEU A 420 33.29 8.24 -6.97
CA LEU A 420 33.06 6.82 -7.20
C LEU A 420 33.34 6.50 -8.66
N ILE A 421 33.98 5.36 -8.92
CA ILE A 421 34.23 4.83 -10.26
C ILE A 421 33.48 3.52 -10.42
N ILE A 422 32.63 3.46 -11.44
CA ILE A 422 31.78 2.32 -11.75
C ILE A 422 32.26 1.68 -13.05
N ASP A 423 32.47 0.37 -13.03
CA ASP A 423 32.62 -0.48 -14.21
C ASP A 423 31.29 -1.16 -14.52
N MET A 424 30.72 -0.89 -15.70
CA MET A 424 29.48 -1.52 -16.15
C MET A 424 29.68 -2.92 -16.77
N ASN A 425 30.91 -3.44 -16.75
CA ASN A 425 31.39 -4.70 -17.31
C ASN A 425 31.30 -4.83 -18.84
N LYS A 426 30.57 -3.94 -19.51
CA LYS A 426 30.49 -3.83 -20.97
C LYS A 426 30.28 -2.38 -21.39
N GLN A 427 30.60 -2.06 -22.63
CA GLN A 427 30.25 -0.76 -23.19
C GLN A 427 28.73 -0.66 -23.39
N LEU A 428 28.15 0.44 -22.91
CA LEU A 428 26.73 0.77 -23.02
C LEU A 428 26.58 2.15 -23.67
N GLN A 429 25.45 2.35 -24.35
CA GLN A 429 25.03 3.65 -24.84
C GLN A 429 24.10 4.32 -23.83
N ALA A 430 24.34 5.60 -23.54
CA ALA A 430 23.48 6.41 -22.68
C ALA A 430 23.42 7.87 -23.11
N ASP A 431 22.29 8.50 -22.82
CA ASP A 431 22.06 9.94 -23.00
C ASP A 431 22.30 10.73 -21.71
N GLY A 432 22.63 10.04 -20.61
CA GLY A 432 22.92 10.67 -19.33
C GLY A 432 23.06 9.68 -18.17
N LEU A 433 23.33 10.22 -16.98
CA LEU A 433 23.31 9.47 -15.71
C LEU A 433 22.04 9.75 -14.91
N THR A 434 21.62 8.78 -14.09
CA THR A 434 20.66 8.99 -13.02
C THR A 434 21.38 9.01 -11.66
N ILE A 435 20.98 9.93 -10.79
CA ILE A 435 21.41 9.97 -9.38
C ILE A 435 20.17 9.97 -8.49
N ASN A 436 20.05 8.98 -7.60
CA ASN A 436 19.12 9.03 -6.49
C ASN A 436 19.86 9.45 -5.22
N GLN A 437 19.30 10.45 -4.56
CA GLN A 437 19.77 10.94 -3.28
C GLN A 437 19.25 10.04 -2.15
N ARG A 438 19.81 10.19 -0.95
CA ARG A 438 19.31 9.51 0.25
C ARG A 438 17.88 9.94 0.57
N GLN A 439 17.00 8.98 0.87
CA GLN A 439 15.54 9.18 0.92
C GLN A 439 15.03 10.01 2.11
N ASP A 440 15.88 10.29 3.10
CA ASP A 440 15.60 11.20 4.23
C ASP A 440 16.21 12.60 4.03
N VAL A 441 16.74 12.91 2.84
CA VAL A 441 17.16 14.27 2.45
C VAL A 441 18.33 14.76 3.33
N TYR A 442 19.19 13.84 3.74
CA TYR A 442 20.36 14.10 4.57
C TYR A 442 21.65 13.97 3.76
N ARG A 443 22.59 14.93 3.86
CA ARG A 443 23.97 14.89 3.27
C ARG A 443 24.04 14.70 1.75
N MET A 444 23.07 15.29 1.07
CA MET A 444 22.87 15.24 -0.38
C MET A 444 23.94 15.99 -1.15
N VAL A 445 24.41 15.38 -2.24
CA VAL A 445 25.34 15.99 -3.17
C VAL A 445 24.68 17.13 -3.94
N LYS A 446 25.46 18.15 -4.31
CA LYS A 446 24.99 19.32 -5.06
C LYS A 446 25.71 19.45 -6.40
N ASN A 447 26.97 19.87 -6.40
CA ASN A 447 27.73 20.02 -7.64
C ASN A 447 28.52 18.74 -7.90
N VAL A 448 28.35 18.15 -9.08
CA VAL A 448 29.11 16.97 -9.52
C VAL A 448 29.70 17.21 -10.91
N GLU A 449 30.82 16.56 -11.19
CA GLU A 449 31.32 16.36 -12.55
C GLU A 449 31.19 14.89 -12.91
N VAL A 450 30.76 14.62 -14.14
CA VAL A 450 30.67 13.26 -14.66
C VAL A 450 31.76 13.07 -15.70
N LEU A 451 32.55 12.01 -15.53
CA LEU A 451 33.53 11.57 -16.50
C LEU A 451 33.19 10.16 -16.98
N ILE A 452 33.45 9.89 -18.25
CA ILE A 452 33.23 8.57 -18.88
C ILE A 452 34.53 8.04 -19.49
N SER A 453 34.62 6.72 -19.63
CA SER A 453 35.78 6.06 -20.22
C SER A 453 35.40 4.72 -20.83
N THR A 454 36.15 4.28 -21.85
CA THR A 454 36.07 2.93 -22.44
C THR A 454 37.12 1.98 -21.87
N ASP A 455 38.18 2.49 -21.23
CA ASP A 455 39.39 1.75 -20.83
C ASP A 455 39.82 1.94 -19.37
N ASN A 456 39.15 2.80 -18.59
CA ASN A 456 39.48 3.18 -17.21
C ASN A 456 40.85 3.89 -17.06
N ILE A 457 41.43 4.36 -18.16
CA ILE A 457 42.72 5.07 -18.21
C ILE A 457 42.48 6.49 -18.74
N ASN A 458 41.83 6.60 -19.90
CA ASN A 458 41.52 7.86 -20.56
C ASN A 458 40.10 8.29 -20.20
N TRP A 459 39.96 9.49 -19.66
CA TRP A 459 38.68 10.01 -19.15
C TRP A 459 38.25 11.25 -19.93
N GLU A 460 37.00 11.23 -20.41
CA GLU A 460 36.33 12.37 -21.04
C GLU A 460 35.31 12.94 -20.05
N SER A 461 35.32 14.26 -19.82
CA SER A 461 34.29 14.92 -19.02
C SER A 461 33.02 15.12 -19.87
N THR A 462 31.86 14.73 -19.35
CA THR A 462 30.57 15.00 -20.01
C THR A 462 29.96 16.33 -19.54
N GLY A 463 30.53 16.95 -18.51
CA GLY A 463 30.10 18.24 -17.99
C GLY A 463 30.03 18.32 -16.47
N ASN A 464 29.68 19.52 -16.00
CA ASN A 464 29.39 19.81 -14.59
C ASN A 464 27.87 19.94 -14.41
N TYR A 465 27.35 19.34 -13.36
CA TYR A 465 25.93 19.25 -13.10
C TYR A 465 25.59 19.71 -11.68
N VAL A 466 24.40 20.28 -11.53
CA VAL A 466 23.77 20.51 -10.23
C VAL A 466 22.73 19.42 -10.04
N VAL A 467 22.93 18.57 -9.04
CA VAL A 467 21.96 17.55 -8.61
C VAL A 467 20.92 18.25 -7.74
N PRO A 468 19.62 18.26 -8.11
CA PRO A 468 18.58 18.87 -7.29
C PRO A 468 18.47 18.23 -5.90
N ASN A 469 18.09 19.05 -4.91
CA ASN A 469 17.77 18.60 -3.56
C ASN A 469 16.36 17.99 -3.51
N VAL A 470 16.20 16.77 -4.04
CA VAL A 470 14.94 16.03 -4.11
C VAL A 470 15.16 14.53 -3.87
N LYS A 471 14.10 13.83 -3.46
CA LYS A 471 14.12 12.36 -3.24
C LYS A 471 14.02 11.55 -4.53
N THR A 472 13.43 12.13 -5.57
CA THR A 472 13.23 11.49 -6.87
C THR A 472 14.53 11.41 -7.66
N ALA A 473 14.62 10.42 -8.55
CA ALA A 473 15.78 10.26 -9.42
C ALA A 473 16.02 11.52 -10.26
N SER A 474 17.24 12.05 -10.18
CA SER A 474 17.67 13.19 -10.98
C SER A 474 18.38 12.70 -12.25
N LYS A 475 17.94 13.18 -13.42
CA LYS A 475 18.58 12.89 -14.71
C LYS A 475 19.62 13.97 -15.04
N LEU A 476 20.87 13.55 -15.22
CA LEU A 476 21.98 14.38 -15.67
C LEU A 476 22.21 14.12 -17.16
N ALA A 477 21.64 14.97 -18.01
CA ALA A 477 21.69 14.80 -19.46
C ALA A 477 23.07 15.14 -20.04
N PHE A 478 23.55 14.30 -20.95
CA PHE A 478 24.70 14.60 -21.79
C PHE A 478 24.25 15.42 -23.00
N ASP A 479 25.20 16.11 -23.64
CA ASP A 479 24.94 16.89 -24.86
C ASP A 479 24.57 15.99 -26.05
N SER A 480 24.95 14.71 -26.02
CA SER A 480 24.61 13.70 -27.02
C SER A 480 24.76 12.29 -26.44
N THR A 481 24.20 11.29 -27.12
CA THR A 481 24.39 9.87 -26.76
C THR A 481 25.89 9.52 -26.75
N LYS A 482 26.37 8.96 -25.64
CA LYS A 482 27.76 8.50 -25.47
C LYS A 482 27.82 6.98 -25.36
N THR A 483 28.92 6.38 -25.82
CA THR A 483 29.22 4.95 -25.63
C THR A 483 30.43 4.81 -24.70
N PHE A 484 30.26 4.16 -23.56
CA PHE A 484 31.31 4.02 -22.54
C PHE A 484 31.10 2.76 -21.69
N ARG A 485 32.16 2.30 -21.02
CA ARG A 485 32.10 1.16 -20.07
C ARG A 485 32.20 1.62 -18.62
N TYR A 486 32.97 2.67 -18.39
CA TYR A 486 33.21 3.21 -17.06
C TYR A 486 32.65 4.61 -16.95
N PHE A 487 32.13 4.95 -15.78
CA PHE A 487 31.86 6.33 -15.43
C PHE A 487 32.37 6.65 -14.03
N LYS A 488 32.71 7.91 -13.82
CA LYS A 488 33.18 8.48 -12.57
C LYS A 488 32.29 9.67 -12.22
N VAL A 489 31.74 9.65 -11.02
CA VAL A 489 31.01 10.80 -10.45
C VAL A 489 31.94 11.47 -9.46
N LEU A 490 32.42 12.66 -9.79
CA LEU A 490 33.26 13.50 -8.92
C LEU A 490 32.37 14.51 -8.20
N VAL A 491 32.13 14.29 -6.91
CA VAL A 491 31.37 15.16 -6.03
C VAL A 491 32.23 16.35 -5.62
N LYS A 492 31.81 17.55 -6.02
CA LYS A 492 32.51 18.82 -5.76
C LYS A 492 31.92 19.60 -4.60
N SER A 493 30.65 19.38 -4.27
CA SER A 493 29.99 19.97 -3.10
C SER A 493 28.75 19.19 -2.69
N ASN A 494 28.25 19.48 -1.48
CA ASN A 494 26.97 19.01 -0.98
C ASN A 494 26.11 20.21 -0.53
N TYR A 495 24.83 19.99 -0.20
CA TYR A 495 23.90 21.06 0.19
C TYR A 495 24.06 21.58 1.62
N ASP A 496 24.75 20.86 2.49
CA ASP A 496 24.96 21.22 3.89
C ASP A 496 26.22 22.10 4.04
N THR A 497 26.01 23.33 4.51
CA THR A 497 27.07 24.33 4.68
C THR A 497 27.86 24.16 5.99
N ALA A 498 27.33 23.42 6.96
CA ALA A 498 27.97 23.21 8.25
C ALA A 498 28.94 22.01 8.23
N GLU A 499 28.61 20.94 7.51
CA GLU A 499 29.55 19.83 7.27
C GLU A 499 29.72 19.57 5.76
N PRO A 500 30.44 20.47 5.05
CA PRO A 500 30.54 20.47 3.60
C PRO A 500 31.30 19.27 3.02
N ASN A 501 31.98 18.48 3.86
CA ASN A 501 32.71 17.29 3.44
C ASN A 501 31.87 16.00 3.50
N LYS A 502 30.68 16.01 4.10
CA LYS A 502 29.86 14.81 4.29
C LYS A 502 28.88 14.64 3.12
N SER A 503 29.14 13.65 2.27
CA SER A 503 28.35 13.37 1.07
C SER A 503 27.85 11.93 1.03
N CYS A 504 26.61 11.73 0.60
CA CYS A 504 26.05 10.41 0.34
C CYS A 504 25.26 10.35 -0.97
N ILE A 505 25.22 9.16 -1.56
CA ILE A 505 24.45 8.85 -2.77
C ILE A 505 23.75 7.51 -2.54
N ALA A 506 22.45 7.43 -2.81
CA ALA A 506 21.69 6.19 -2.68
C ALA A 506 21.89 5.29 -3.89
N GLU A 507 21.72 5.83 -5.10
CA GLU A 507 21.82 5.02 -6.32
C GLU A 507 22.40 5.83 -7.48
N LEU A 508 23.21 5.18 -8.30
CA LEU A 508 23.71 5.64 -9.58
C LEU A 508 23.17 4.73 -10.70
N GLY A 509 22.92 5.33 -11.86
CA GLY A 509 22.52 4.61 -13.05
C GLY A 509 22.80 5.40 -14.31
N ILE A 510 22.45 4.81 -15.45
CA ILE A 510 22.46 5.47 -16.76
C ILE A 510 21.06 5.40 -17.34
N TYR A 511 20.71 6.31 -18.25
CA TYR A 511 19.46 6.23 -19.00
C TYR A 511 19.69 6.48 -20.49
N LYS A 512 18.76 5.96 -21.29
CA LYS A 512 18.63 6.22 -22.72
C LYS A 512 17.16 6.58 -22.98
N ASN A 513 16.92 7.71 -23.63
CA ASN A 513 15.57 8.22 -23.88
C ASN A 513 14.90 7.53 -25.07
#